data_AF-A0A7C2M5W1-F1
#
_entry.id   AF-A0A7C2M5W1-F1
#
_cell.length_a   1.000
_cell.length_b   1.000
_cell.length_c   1.000
_cell.angle_alpha   90.00
_cell.angle_beta   90.00
_cell.angle_gamma   90.00
#
_symmetry.space_group_name_H-M   'P 1'
#
loop_
_entity.id
_entity.type
_entity.pdbx_description
1 polymer ?
#
loop_
_entity_poly.entity_id
_entity_poly.type
_entity_poly.pdbx_seq_one_letter_code
_entity_poly.pdbx_strand_id
1 'polypeptide(L)'
;MKKTFYLLFMFIGLAFTGCEPMEDIHDEIDTELEGKVAGTVDSYTLTEDDYKETLELNFTTFNSVEDAKDLIPIVLNDVFPSFGAESSVKVNYNLYAPKRDEKDLVVYEATDADYATYGDDTYPNFDEMGQVYDLIEGKFGDVANRTLVSLTYDYYDGGVEERNDGFLLVDGEWIFAFGFTEDEYEAMGESYPNFSNEDEAETKIPIFLEEKFKYEPEEEGAIVPVMYKLYTDDIYDLDEDENTEENKTYSFVKYFIFNGSNWEVYNNVLVQSLQFGHDGTNWVPDNTIRYSLTKSDFGLIGNALIDKYPGPGDNASYFGSFDVRKSSDNYWSDEMLLEAFNLFLNEIAPNAEIGQKYVLSYAVYNGATVTMETKLIKTEAGWVINE
;
A
#
# COMPACT_ATOMS: atom_id res chain seq x y z
N MET A 1 42.27 31.84 -93.54
CA MET A 1 40.79 32.03 -93.50
C MET A 1 40.33 31.54 -92.13
N LYS A 2 39.99 32.44 -91.20
CA LYS A 2 38.66 32.97 -90.84
C LYS A 2 37.74 31.96 -90.09
N LYS A 3 37.68 32.17 -88.76
CA LYS A 3 36.55 32.15 -87.79
C LYS A 3 35.33 31.24 -88.02
N THR A 4 34.97 30.47 -86.97
CA THR A 4 33.67 30.39 -86.22
C THR A 4 33.77 29.25 -85.17
N PHE A 5 33.71 29.46 -83.84
CA PHE A 5 32.53 29.45 -82.92
C PHE A 5 31.58 28.24 -83.15
N TYR A 6 31.10 27.41 -82.20
CA TYR A 6 31.14 27.32 -80.72
C TYR A 6 30.45 25.99 -80.28
N LEU A 7 30.83 25.41 -79.12
CA LEU A 7 30.11 24.47 -78.21
C LEU A 7 29.65 23.08 -78.73
N LEU A 8 29.79 21.94 -78.01
CA LEU A 8 29.47 21.71 -76.59
C LEU A 8 30.23 20.51 -75.98
N PHE A 9 30.97 20.81 -74.92
CA PHE A 9 31.42 20.07 -73.72
C PHE A 9 31.42 18.54 -73.61
N MET A 10 32.66 18.05 -73.50
CA MET A 10 33.18 16.92 -72.72
C MET A 10 33.18 17.29 -71.23
N PHE A 11 32.60 16.46 -70.37
CA PHE A 11 32.79 16.54 -68.91
C PHE A 11 33.89 15.55 -68.50
N ILE A 12 35.00 16.07 -67.99
CA ILE A 12 36.01 15.34 -67.19
C ILE A 12 36.15 16.06 -65.86
N GLY A 13 36.27 15.25 -64.80
CA GLY A 13 36.11 15.60 -63.40
C GLY A 13 36.99 16.71 -62.84
N LEU A 14 36.47 17.30 -61.78
CA LEU A 14 37.22 17.79 -60.63
C LEU A 14 36.55 17.16 -59.41
N ALA A 15 37.19 16.14 -58.86
CA ALA A 15 36.86 15.63 -57.54
C ALA A 15 37.26 16.71 -56.52
N PHE A 16 36.28 17.45 -56.01
CA PHE A 16 36.41 18.09 -54.72
C PHE A 16 36.03 17.04 -53.68
N THR A 17 37.00 16.66 -52.86
CA THR A 17 36.74 16.14 -51.52
C THR A 17 36.10 17.28 -50.72
N GLY A 18 34.79 17.47 -50.90
CA GLY A 18 33.98 18.28 -50.01
C GLY A 18 33.68 17.44 -48.78
N CYS A 19 33.95 17.99 -47.60
CA CYS A 19 33.62 17.37 -46.34
C CYS A 19 32.14 16.97 -46.31
N GLU A 20 31.84 15.75 -45.86
CA GLU A 20 30.59 15.41 -45.19
C GLU A 20 30.88 15.35 -43.68
N PRO A 21 30.97 16.46 -42.93
CA PRO A 21 31.07 16.42 -41.48
C PRO A 21 29.73 16.80 -40.84
N MET A 22 28.65 16.80 -41.63
CA MET A 22 27.33 17.31 -41.22
C MET A 22 26.21 16.31 -41.49
N GLU A 23 26.50 15.15 -42.07
CA GLU A 23 25.53 14.07 -42.19
C GLU A 23 25.79 13.06 -41.05
N ASP A 24 27.05 12.64 -40.88
CA ASP A 24 27.45 11.73 -39.78
C ASP A 24 27.27 12.30 -38.36
N ILE A 25 27.32 13.63 -38.15
CA ILE A 25 27.12 14.21 -36.81
C ILE A 25 25.63 14.44 -36.49
N HIS A 26 24.77 14.54 -37.51
CA HIS A 26 23.33 14.62 -37.29
C HIS A 26 22.72 13.24 -37.15
N ASP A 27 23.23 12.22 -37.86
CA ASP A 27 22.76 10.84 -37.68
C ASP A 27 23.24 10.22 -36.36
N GLU A 28 24.42 10.57 -35.84
CA GLU A 28 24.93 10.02 -34.57
C GLU A 28 24.35 10.71 -33.32
N ILE A 29 23.77 11.92 -33.45
CA ILE A 29 23.12 12.66 -32.34
C ILE A 29 21.59 12.49 -32.35
N ASP A 30 20.95 12.38 -33.52
CA ASP A 30 19.49 12.19 -33.59
C ASP A 30 19.07 10.72 -33.34
N THR A 31 19.94 9.73 -33.58
CA THR A 31 19.59 8.30 -33.43
C THR A 31 19.43 7.84 -31.97
N GLU A 32 20.03 8.51 -30.98
CA GLU A 32 19.80 8.19 -29.56
C GLU A 32 18.66 9.00 -28.90
N LEU A 33 18.21 10.10 -29.52
CA LEU A 33 17.25 11.05 -28.91
C LEU A 33 15.86 11.07 -29.58
N GLU A 34 15.68 10.67 -30.84
CA GLU A 34 14.39 10.82 -31.54
C GLU A 34 13.39 9.65 -31.38
N GLY A 35 13.77 8.55 -30.72
CA GLY A 35 12.89 7.38 -30.57
C GLY A 35 12.02 7.33 -29.30
N LYS A 36 12.32 8.19 -28.31
CA LYS A 36 11.67 8.11 -26.99
C LYS A 36 10.47 9.06 -26.88
N VAL A 37 9.33 8.52 -26.47
CA VAL A 37 8.07 9.25 -26.29
C VAL A 37 7.72 9.37 -24.82
N ALA A 38 7.03 10.46 -24.45
CA ALA A 38 6.37 10.54 -23.17
C ALA A 38 5.10 9.68 -23.19
N GLY A 39 4.97 8.76 -22.24
CA GLY A 39 3.83 7.86 -22.13
C GLY A 39 3.35 7.69 -20.69
N THR A 40 2.03 7.62 -20.49
CA THR A 40 1.44 7.30 -19.18
C THR A 40 0.69 5.97 -19.27
N VAL A 41 1.00 5.06 -18.36
CA VAL A 41 0.31 3.77 -18.21
C VAL A 41 -0.26 3.72 -16.80
N ASP A 42 -1.59 3.77 -16.72
CA ASP A 42 -2.32 3.81 -15.45
C ASP A 42 -2.19 2.53 -14.63
N SER A 43 -1.86 1.41 -15.28
CA SER A 43 -1.63 0.12 -14.62
C SER A 43 -0.91 -0.87 -15.55
N TYR A 44 0.19 -1.43 -15.09
CA TYR A 44 0.88 -2.60 -15.67
C TYR A 44 1.03 -3.65 -14.58
N THR A 45 0.49 -4.85 -14.77
CA THR A 45 0.64 -5.95 -13.79
C THR A 45 1.76 -6.87 -14.26
N LEU A 46 2.75 -7.09 -13.40
CA LEU A 46 3.84 -8.02 -13.71
C LEU A 46 3.31 -9.43 -13.98
N THR A 47 3.77 -10.00 -15.07
CA THR A 47 3.50 -11.35 -15.53
C THR A 47 4.56 -12.33 -15.01
N GLU A 48 4.29 -13.64 -15.11
CA GLU A 48 5.28 -14.66 -14.75
C GLU A 48 6.59 -14.51 -15.54
N ASP A 49 6.51 -14.15 -16.83
CA ASP A 49 7.67 -13.93 -17.69
C ASP A 49 8.50 -12.73 -17.22
N ASP A 50 7.87 -11.66 -16.72
CA ASP A 50 8.60 -10.53 -16.15
C ASP A 50 9.46 -10.96 -14.96
N TYR A 51 8.95 -11.82 -14.07
CA TYR A 51 9.74 -12.32 -12.94
C TYR A 51 10.81 -13.32 -13.38
N LYS A 52 10.47 -14.28 -14.25
CA LYS A 52 11.33 -15.45 -14.51
C LYS A 52 12.30 -15.25 -15.68
N GLU A 53 11.84 -14.62 -16.75
CA GLU A 53 12.63 -14.46 -17.98
C GLU A 53 13.37 -13.12 -17.98
N THR A 54 12.72 -12.04 -17.51
CA THR A 54 13.34 -10.70 -17.50
C THR A 54 14.18 -10.45 -16.25
N LEU A 55 13.66 -10.81 -15.06
CA LEU A 55 14.37 -10.61 -13.79
C LEU A 55 15.16 -11.84 -13.31
N GLU A 56 15.04 -12.98 -14.00
CA GLU A 56 15.70 -14.24 -13.65
C GLU A 56 15.42 -14.71 -12.20
N LEU A 57 14.24 -14.37 -11.66
CA LEU A 57 13.83 -14.77 -10.32
C LEU A 57 13.26 -16.19 -10.32
N ASN A 58 13.54 -16.94 -9.25
CA ASN A 58 13.01 -18.29 -9.06
C ASN A 58 11.51 -18.32 -8.73
N PHE A 59 10.98 -17.21 -8.21
CA PHE A 59 9.61 -17.06 -7.75
C PHE A 59 8.96 -15.85 -8.40
N THR A 60 7.63 -15.89 -8.56
CA THR A 60 6.82 -14.80 -9.11
C THR A 60 6.46 -13.74 -8.07
N THR A 61 7.42 -13.45 -7.17
CA THR A 61 7.25 -12.56 -6.00
C THR A 61 8.58 -11.87 -5.69
N PHE A 62 8.52 -10.63 -5.21
CA PHE A 62 9.65 -9.97 -4.55
C PHE A 62 9.70 -10.32 -3.05
N ASN A 63 10.89 -10.31 -2.44
CA ASN A 63 11.03 -10.54 -0.99
C ASN A 63 10.89 -9.26 -0.17
N SER A 64 11.05 -8.10 -0.81
CA SER A 64 10.91 -6.79 -0.19
C SER A 64 10.41 -5.76 -1.20
N VAL A 65 9.83 -4.67 -0.70
CA VAL A 65 9.47 -3.52 -1.54
C VAL A 65 10.72 -2.88 -2.15
N GLU A 66 11.86 -2.96 -1.47
CA GLU A 66 13.12 -2.42 -1.98
C GLU A 66 13.63 -3.24 -3.18
N ASP A 67 13.57 -4.57 -3.10
CA ASP A 67 13.87 -5.45 -4.24
C ASP A 67 12.98 -5.10 -5.44
N ALA A 68 11.70 -4.82 -5.20
CA ALA A 68 10.77 -4.41 -6.25
C ALA A 68 11.18 -3.07 -6.89
N LYS A 69 11.55 -2.06 -6.08
CA LYS A 69 12.02 -0.76 -6.59
C LYS A 69 13.28 -0.88 -7.44
N ASP A 70 14.20 -1.75 -7.06
CA ASP A 70 15.48 -1.93 -7.74
C ASP A 70 15.32 -2.72 -9.05
N LEU A 71 14.44 -3.72 -9.06
CA LEU A 71 14.32 -4.67 -10.17
C LEU A 71 13.25 -4.28 -11.20
N ILE A 72 12.12 -3.71 -10.80
CA ILE A 72 11.05 -3.32 -11.74
C ILE A 72 11.54 -2.40 -12.88
N PRO A 73 12.47 -1.45 -12.68
CA PRO A 73 13.08 -0.67 -13.76
C PRO A 73 13.63 -1.51 -14.93
N ILE A 74 14.14 -2.71 -14.65
CA ILE A 74 14.65 -3.64 -15.68
C ILE A 74 13.49 -4.10 -16.57
N VAL A 75 12.37 -4.50 -15.96
CA VAL A 75 11.14 -4.88 -16.69
C VAL A 75 10.62 -3.72 -17.50
N LEU A 76 10.54 -2.51 -16.92
CA LEU A 76 10.01 -1.35 -17.61
C LEU A 76 10.86 -0.94 -18.82
N ASN A 77 12.17 -1.16 -18.80
CA ASN A 77 13.03 -0.94 -19.96
C ASN A 77 12.79 -1.94 -21.09
N ASP A 78 12.43 -3.19 -20.76
CA ASP A 78 12.12 -4.23 -21.75
C ASP A 78 10.72 -4.05 -22.35
N VAL A 79 9.73 -3.77 -21.50
CA VAL A 79 8.32 -3.63 -21.88
C VAL A 79 8.03 -2.28 -22.55
N PHE A 80 8.67 -1.21 -22.10
CA PHE A 80 8.49 0.16 -22.61
C PHE A 80 9.79 0.79 -23.13
N PRO A 81 10.48 0.18 -24.12
CA PRO A 81 11.79 0.63 -24.58
C PRO A 81 11.75 1.99 -25.29
N SER A 82 10.58 2.38 -25.79
CA SER A 82 10.35 3.68 -26.42
C SER A 82 9.95 4.76 -25.42
N PHE A 83 9.83 4.48 -24.13
CA PHE A 83 9.44 5.52 -23.17
C PHE A 83 10.65 6.35 -22.72
N GLY A 84 10.45 7.66 -22.63
CA GLY A 84 11.48 8.64 -22.28
C GLY A 84 11.08 9.54 -21.12
N ALA A 85 11.75 10.69 -21.00
CA ALA A 85 11.42 11.70 -19.99
C ALA A 85 9.91 11.99 -19.94
N GLU A 86 9.40 12.29 -18.75
CA GLU A 86 7.97 12.54 -18.49
C GLU A 86 7.05 11.31 -18.62
N SER A 87 7.61 10.12 -18.87
CA SER A 87 6.83 8.88 -18.83
C SER A 87 6.55 8.43 -17.41
N SER A 88 5.40 7.78 -17.21
CA SER A 88 4.99 7.24 -15.91
C SER A 88 4.24 5.91 -16.07
N VAL A 89 4.51 4.95 -15.20
CA VAL A 89 3.85 3.64 -15.18
C VAL A 89 3.54 3.25 -13.74
N LYS A 90 2.27 2.97 -13.44
CA LYS A 90 1.91 2.29 -12.19
C LYS A 90 2.07 0.79 -12.38
N VAL A 91 2.93 0.15 -11.59
CA VAL A 91 3.22 -1.28 -11.69
C VAL A 91 2.61 -2.02 -10.51
N ASN A 92 1.77 -3.02 -10.79
CA ASN A 92 1.29 -3.97 -9.78
C ASN A 92 2.21 -5.19 -9.76
N TYR A 93 2.63 -5.61 -8.58
CA TYR A 93 3.54 -6.74 -8.38
C TYR A 93 3.16 -7.54 -7.14
N ASN A 94 3.69 -8.75 -7.07
CA ASN A 94 3.48 -9.67 -5.96
C ASN A 94 4.62 -9.54 -4.96
N LEU A 95 4.30 -9.29 -3.70
CA LEU A 95 5.23 -9.32 -2.59
C LEU A 95 5.03 -10.62 -1.79
N TYR A 96 6.11 -11.31 -1.49
CA TYR A 96 6.10 -12.41 -0.53
C TYR A 96 5.95 -11.85 0.89
N ALA A 97 4.79 -12.09 1.50
CA ALA A 97 4.41 -11.54 2.79
C ALA A 97 3.84 -12.66 3.68
N PRO A 98 4.68 -13.57 4.18
CA PRO A 98 4.21 -14.75 4.87
C PRO A 98 3.54 -14.44 6.21
N LYS A 99 2.41 -15.09 6.45
CA LYS A 99 1.78 -15.19 7.77
C LYS A 99 2.15 -16.53 8.41
N ARG A 100 2.21 -16.56 9.74
CA ARG A 100 2.58 -17.75 10.50
C ARG A 100 1.32 -18.41 11.03
N ASP A 101 1.24 -19.71 10.82
CA ASP A 101 0.33 -20.65 11.47
C ASP A 101 0.87 -21.07 12.84
N GLU A 102 0.05 -21.72 13.64
CA GLU A 102 0.42 -22.25 14.94
C GLU A 102 1.39 -23.45 14.84
N LYS A 103 1.99 -23.79 15.97
CA LYS A 103 2.79 -25.02 16.20
C LYS A 103 2.35 -25.76 17.44
N ASP A 104 1.85 -25.02 18.41
CA ASP A 104 1.40 -25.50 19.71
C ASP A 104 0.02 -24.89 19.98
N LEU A 105 -0.78 -25.59 20.77
CA LEU A 105 -2.14 -25.18 21.13
C LEU A 105 -2.30 -25.21 22.64
N VAL A 106 -2.88 -24.15 23.18
CA VAL A 106 -3.38 -24.07 24.56
C VAL A 106 -4.87 -23.79 24.49
N VAL A 107 -5.69 -24.62 25.13
CA VAL A 107 -7.12 -24.39 25.26
C VAL A 107 -7.39 -23.89 26.68
N TYR A 108 -8.05 -22.74 26.81
CA TYR A 108 -8.34 -22.13 28.10
C TYR A 108 -9.74 -21.53 28.14
N GLU A 109 -10.43 -21.70 29.27
CA GLU A 109 -11.72 -21.07 29.55
C GLU A 109 -11.51 -20.08 30.71
N ALA A 110 -11.89 -18.82 30.48
CA ALA A 110 -11.77 -17.77 31.46
C ALA A 110 -12.67 -18.05 32.66
N THR A 111 -12.11 -17.85 33.86
CA THR A 111 -12.78 -18.13 35.12
C THR A 111 -13.27 -16.86 35.80
N ASP A 112 -14.15 -16.97 36.79
CA ASP A 112 -14.57 -15.84 37.65
C ASP A 112 -13.38 -15.08 38.26
N ALA A 113 -12.28 -15.79 38.58
CA ALA A 113 -11.06 -15.17 39.11
C ALA A 113 -10.33 -14.33 38.06
N ASP A 114 -10.43 -14.72 36.79
CA ASP A 114 -9.83 -13.99 35.68
C ASP A 114 -10.60 -12.72 35.40
N TYR A 115 -11.94 -12.78 35.36
CA TYR A 115 -12.77 -11.58 35.24
C TYR A 115 -12.56 -10.63 36.42
N ALA A 116 -12.45 -11.14 37.65
CA ALA A 116 -12.17 -10.30 38.81
C ALA A 116 -10.74 -9.70 38.81
N THR A 117 -9.82 -10.24 38.01
CA THR A 117 -8.42 -9.76 37.94
C THR A 117 -8.20 -8.81 36.79
N TYR A 118 -8.74 -9.14 35.61
CA TYR A 118 -8.47 -8.47 34.34
C TYR A 118 -9.69 -7.74 33.78
N GLY A 119 -10.90 -8.13 34.17
CA GLY A 119 -12.15 -7.49 33.76
C GLY A 119 -12.61 -6.43 34.76
N ASP A 120 -13.88 -6.07 34.66
CA ASP A 120 -14.49 -5.06 35.52
C ASP A 120 -15.06 -5.65 36.83
N ASP A 121 -14.97 -4.89 37.93
CA ASP A 121 -15.41 -5.31 39.28
C ASP A 121 -16.93 -5.57 39.41
N THR A 122 -17.72 -5.34 38.35
CA THR A 122 -19.18 -5.33 38.41
C THR A 122 -19.80 -6.66 37.95
N TYR A 123 -19.26 -7.28 36.91
CA TYR A 123 -19.84 -8.44 36.25
C TYR A 123 -18.73 -9.43 35.84
N PRO A 124 -19.00 -10.75 35.87
CA PRO A 124 -18.01 -11.76 35.50
C PRO A 124 -17.90 -11.90 33.97
N ASN A 125 -17.36 -10.88 33.31
CA ASN A 125 -17.15 -10.82 31.87
C ASN A 125 -16.10 -9.77 31.51
N PHE A 126 -15.64 -9.80 30.27
CA PHE A 126 -14.91 -8.68 29.66
C PHE A 126 -15.87 -7.79 28.88
N ASP A 127 -15.52 -6.53 28.69
CA ASP A 127 -16.25 -5.57 27.86
C ASP A 127 -15.31 -4.70 27.00
N GLU A 128 -14.00 -4.87 27.17
CA GLU A 128 -12.97 -4.27 26.33
C GLU A 128 -11.92 -5.32 25.92
N MET A 129 -11.53 -5.31 24.64
CA MET A 129 -10.51 -6.23 24.15
C MET A 129 -9.15 -6.08 24.88
N GLY A 130 -8.86 -4.90 25.43
CA GLY A 130 -7.66 -4.68 26.25
C GLY A 130 -7.59 -5.59 27.49
N GLN A 131 -8.73 -5.85 28.14
CA GLN A 131 -8.83 -6.76 29.29
C GLN A 131 -8.51 -8.21 28.89
N VAL A 132 -8.95 -8.62 27.70
CA VAL A 132 -8.66 -9.95 27.15
C VAL A 132 -7.17 -10.09 26.86
N TYR A 133 -6.54 -9.07 26.27
CA TYR A 133 -5.09 -9.05 26.08
C TYR A 133 -4.33 -9.05 27.41
N ASP A 134 -4.78 -8.32 28.44
CA ASP A 134 -4.17 -8.35 29.77
C ASP A 134 -4.21 -9.76 30.39
N LEU A 135 -5.30 -10.51 30.21
CA LEU A 135 -5.38 -11.92 30.60
C LEU A 135 -4.36 -12.77 29.83
N ILE A 136 -4.32 -12.60 28.51
CA ILE A 136 -3.43 -13.37 27.63
C ILE A 136 -1.97 -13.13 28.01
N GLU A 137 -1.55 -11.87 28.16
CA GLU A 137 -0.19 -11.53 28.58
C GLU A 137 0.10 -12.01 30.01
N GLY A 138 -0.84 -11.85 30.93
CA GLY A 138 -0.67 -12.22 32.33
C GLY A 138 -0.53 -13.73 32.57
N LYS A 139 -1.20 -14.57 31.78
CA LYS A 139 -1.15 -16.04 31.92
C LYS A 139 -0.23 -16.73 30.93
N PHE A 140 -0.15 -16.21 29.71
CA PHE A 140 0.47 -16.89 28.59
C PHE A 140 1.64 -16.09 27.99
N GLY A 141 2.07 -14.98 28.59
CA GLY A 141 3.19 -14.16 28.09
C GLY A 141 4.53 -14.91 27.92
N ASP A 142 4.70 -16.06 28.57
CA ASP A 142 5.92 -16.89 28.52
C ASP A 142 5.78 -18.15 27.62
N VAL A 143 4.70 -18.29 26.84
CA VAL A 143 4.54 -19.45 25.93
C VAL A 143 5.53 -19.40 24.75
N ALA A 144 5.71 -20.54 24.08
CA ALA A 144 6.60 -20.63 22.92
C ALA A 144 6.06 -19.81 21.73
N ASN A 145 6.97 -19.29 20.89
CA ASN A 145 6.59 -18.64 19.63
C ASN A 145 5.78 -19.63 18.76
N ARG A 146 4.70 -19.12 18.15
CA ARG A 146 3.67 -19.88 17.42
C ARG A 146 2.77 -20.76 18.29
N THR A 147 2.60 -20.43 19.58
CA THR A 147 1.53 -21.01 20.40
C THR A 147 0.22 -20.28 20.13
N LEU A 148 -0.82 -21.01 19.76
CA LEU A 148 -2.20 -20.54 19.69
C LEU A 148 -2.87 -20.77 21.05
N VAL A 149 -3.37 -19.70 21.67
CA VAL A 149 -4.28 -19.80 22.80
C VAL A 149 -5.71 -19.71 22.26
N SER A 150 -6.44 -20.83 22.30
CA SER A 150 -7.89 -20.86 22.06
C SER A 150 -8.60 -20.53 23.37
N LEU A 151 -9.08 -19.30 23.48
CA LEU A 151 -9.65 -18.73 24.69
C LEU A 151 -11.18 -18.66 24.59
N THR A 152 -11.87 -19.34 25.50
CA THR A 152 -13.31 -19.15 25.73
C THR A 152 -13.54 -18.13 26.85
N TYR A 153 -14.39 -17.14 26.63
CA TYR A 153 -14.67 -16.08 27.60
C TYR A 153 -16.01 -15.39 27.34
N ASP A 154 -16.63 -14.87 28.40
CA ASP A 154 -17.82 -14.02 28.32
C ASP A 154 -17.44 -12.58 27.97
N TYR A 155 -18.07 -12.02 26.95
CA TYR A 155 -17.85 -10.65 26.50
C TYR A 155 -19.16 -9.86 26.41
N TYR A 156 -19.17 -8.62 26.88
CA TYR A 156 -20.33 -7.73 26.78
C TYR A 156 -20.18 -6.68 25.67
N ASP A 157 -21.10 -6.74 24.71
CA ASP A 157 -21.25 -5.74 23.65
C ASP A 157 -22.75 -5.48 23.39
N GLY A 158 -23.38 -4.72 24.29
CA GLY A 158 -24.83 -4.54 24.31
C GLY A 158 -25.63 -5.77 24.80
N GLY A 159 -24.95 -6.90 24.98
CA GLY A 159 -25.40 -8.14 25.62
C GLY A 159 -24.18 -9.01 25.96
N VAL A 160 -24.31 -9.90 26.95
CA VAL A 160 -23.24 -10.86 27.29
C VAL A 160 -23.34 -12.05 26.35
N GLU A 161 -22.24 -12.36 25.67
CA GLU A 161 -22.10 -13.49 24.76
C GLU A 161 -20.81 -14.24 25.08
N GLU A 162 -20.87 -15.57 25.10
CA GLU A 162 -19.68 -16.41 25.18
C GLU A 162 -18.98 -16.40 23.82
N ARG A 163 -17.71 -16.04 23.81
CA ARG A 163 -16.83 -16.06 22.64
C ARG A 163 -15.78 -17.12 22.79
N ASN A 164 -15.35 -17.69 21.67
CA ASN A 164 -14.17 -18.54 21.61
C ASN A 164 -13.28 -18.05 20.48
N ASP A 165 -12.18 -17.39 20.83
CA ASP A 165 -11.26 -16.74 19.89
C ASP A 165 -9.84 -17.26 20.05
N GLY A 166 -9.01 -17.04 19.03
CA GLY A 166 -7.62 -17.41 18.99
C GLY A 166 -6.68 -16.23 19.25
N PHE A 167 -5.64 -16.46 20.02
CA PHE A 167 -4.53 -15.54 20.23
C PHE A 167 -3.23 -16.26 19.89
N LEU A 168 -2.63 -15.96 18.74
CA LEU A 168 -1.42 -16.61 18.26
C LEU A 168 -0.19 -15.73 18.54
N LEU A 169 0.75 -16.24 19.32
CA LEU A 169 2.02 -15.54 19.56
C LEU A 169 2.92 -15.65 18.34
N VAL A 170 3.28 -14.53 17.70
CA VAL A 170 4.24 -14.49 16.59
C VAL A 170 5.29 -13.42 16.86
N ASP A 171 6.54 -13.85 17.01
CA ASP A 171 7.72 -12.99 17.17
C ASP A 171 7.59 -11.95 18.31
N GLY A 172 6.87 -12.33 19.37
CA GLY A 172 6.64 -11.52 20.57
C GLY A 172 5.36 -10.68 20.54
N GLU A 173 4.57 -10.76 19.47
CA GLU A 173 3.30 -10.05 19.32
C GLU A 173 2.12 -11.03 19.26
N TRP A 174 1.01 -10.70 19.90
CA TRP A 174 -0.22 -11.49 19.88
C TRP A 174 -1.09 -11.13 18.68
N ILE A 175 -1.28 -12.09 17.77
CA ILE A 175 -2.22 -11.98 16.66
C ILE A 175 -3.57 -12.51 17.12
N PHE A 176 -4.56 -11.62 17.23
CA PHE A 176 -5.94 -12.01 17.47
C PHE A 176 -6.53 -12.63 16.20
N ALA A 177 -7.18 -13.78 16.33
CA ALA A 177 -7.88 -14.51 15.28
C ALA A 177 -9.29 -14.82 15.79
N PHE A 178 -10.31 -14.17 15.24
CA PHE A 178 -11.67 -14.41 15.72
C PHE A 178 -12.11 -15.84 15.39
N GLY A 179 -12.89 -16.45 16.30
CA GLY A 179 -13.51 -17.74 16.07
C GLY A 179 -14.94 -17.64 15.59
N PHE A 180 -15.59 -18.80 15.54
CA PHE A 180 -16.99 -18.93 15.16
C PHE A 180 -17.83 -19.46 16.32
N THR A 181 -19.02 -18.89 16.46
CA THR A 181 -20.07 -19.43 17.34
C THR A 181 -20.66 -20.72 16.77
N GLU A 182 -21.38 -21.47 17.60
CA GLU A 182 -22.11 -22.67 17.15
C GLU A 182 -23.11 -22.34 16.03
N ASP A 183 -23.85 -21.24 16.15
CA ASP A 183 -24.80 -20.78 15.14
C ASP A 183 -24.11 -20.42 13.80
N GLU A 184 -22.88 -19.89 13.85
CA GLU A 184 -22.11 -19.58 12.64
C GLU A 184 -21.59 -20.85 11.96
N TYR A 185 -21.19 -21.86 12.74
CA TYR A 185 -20.90 -23.20 12.21
C TYR A 185 -22.14 -23.83 11.56
N GLU A 186 -23.31 -23.75 12.20
CA GLU A 186 -24.57 -24.20 11.62
C GLU A 186 -24.91 -23.45 10.33
N ALA A 187 -24.66 -22.13 10.28
CA ALA A 187 -24.86 -21.31 9.08
C ALA A 187 -23.94 -21.74 7.92
N MET A 188 -22.74 -22.23 8.23
CA MET A 188 -21.82 -22.86 7.27
C MET A 188 -22.22 -24.30 6.91
N GLY A 189 -23.25 -24.84 7.53
CA GLY A 189 -23.80 -26.17 7.27
C GLY A 189 -23.16 -27.29 8.09
N GLU A 190 -22.43 -26.95 9.16
CA GLU A 190 -21.88 -27.94 10.08
C GLU A 190 -22.94 -28.40 11.09
N SER A 191 -22.84 -29.66 11.54
CA SER A 191 -23.70 -30.21 12.61
C SER A 191 -23.04 -30.17 13.99
N TYR A 192 -21.77 -29.78 14.04
CA TYR A 192 -20.97 -29.60 15.25
C TYR A 192 -20.14 -28.33 15.05
N PRO A 193 -19.63 -27.69 16.11
CA PRO A 193 -18.80 -26.49 15.98
C PRO A 193 -17.36 -26.82 15.54
N ASN A 194 -17.22 -27.51 14.41
CA ASN A 194 -15.97 -27.88 13.74
C ASN A 194 -16.24 -28.28 12.27
N PHE A 195 -15.19 -28.23 11.45
CA PHE A 195 -15.20 -28.81 10.10
C PHE A 195 -14.59 -30.22 10.11
N SER A 196 -14.89 -31.00 9.07
CA SER A 196 -14.36 -32.37 8.94
C SER A 196 -12.90 -32.42 8.48
N ASN A 197 -12.42 -31.36 7.81
CA ASN A 197 -11.04 -31.22 7.32
C ASN A 197 -10.76 -29.77 6.87
N GLU A 198 -9.49 -29.48 6.59
CA GLU A 198 -9.04 -28.16 6.14
C GLU A 198 -9.63 -27.75 4.78
N ASP A 199 -9.71 -28.64 3.79
CA ASP A 199 -10.27 -28.31 2.46
C ASP A 199 -11.73 -27.83 2.55
N GLU A 200 -12.51 -28.44 3.45
CA GLU A 200 -13.89 -28.03 3.74
C GLU A 200 -13.92 -26.62 4.37
N ALA A 201 -13.06 -26.37 5.36
CA ALA A 201 -12.94 -25.07 6.01
C ALA A 201 -12.53 -23.98 5.01
N GLU A 202 -11.50 -24.25 4.18
CA GLU A 202 -11.02 -23.34 3.12
C GLU A 202 -12.07 -23.02 2.06
N THR A 203 -13.02 -23.92 1.84
CA THR A 203 -14.13 -23.70 0.91
C THR A 203 -15.27 -22.88 1.54
N LYS A 204 -15.59 -23.14 2.81
CA LYS A 204 -16.78 -22.57 3.47
C LYS A 204 -16.50 -21.23 4.14
N ILE A 205 -15.35 -21.07 4.79
CA ILE A 205 -15.02 -19.85 5.53
C ILE A 205 -15.06 -18.62 4.62
N PRO A 206 -14.45 -18.58 3.41
CA PRO A 206 -14.51 -17.39 2.57
C PRO A 206 -15.93 -16.94 2.24
N ILE A 207 -16.84 -17.89 1.97
CA ILE A 207 -18.25 -17.62 1.71
C ILE A 207 -18.93 -17.05 2.96
N PHE A 208 -18.61 -17.56 4.13
CA PHE A 208 -19.13 -17.04 5.38
C PHE A 208 -18.63 -15.62 5.68
N LEU A 209 -17.34 -15.34 5.42
CA LEU A 209 -16.76 -14.01 5.60
C LEU A 209 -17.45 -12.95 4.73
N GLU A 210 -17.92 -13.30 3.53
CA GLU A 210 -18.73 -12.39 2.70
C GLU A 210 -20.02 -11.97 3.40
N GLU A 211 -20.72 -12.89 4.08
CA GLU A 211 -21.93 -12.54 4.83
C GLU A 211 -21.58 -11.82 6.13
N LYS A 212 -20.52 -12.22 6.84
CA LYS A 212 -20.07 -11.61 8.10
C LYS A 212 -19.71 -10.13 7.91
N PHE A 213 -18.94 -9.80 6.87
CA PHE A 213 -18.46 -8.43 6.58
C PHE A 213 -19.37 -7.65 5.64
N LYS A 214 -20.55 -8.15 5.31
CA LYS A 214 -21.47 -7.52 4.34
C LYS A 214 -21.90 -6.09 4.69
N TYR A 215 -21.98 -5.77 5.98
CA TYR A 215 -22.36 -4.44 6.48
C TYR A 215 -21.17 -3.61 6.94
N GLU A 216 -19.97 -4.20 6.95
CA GLU A 216 -18.69 -3.58 7.30
C GLU A 216 -17.67 -4.04 6.26
N PRO A 217 -17.79 -3.58 5.00
CA PRO A 217 -16.98 -4.08 3.90
C PRO A 217 -15.50 -3.74 4.12
N GLU A 218 -14.67 -4.75 3.94
CA GLU A 218 -13.21 -4.61 4.02
C GLU A 218 -12.63 -4.04 2.73
N GLU A 219 -11.48 -3.38 2.84
CA GLU A 219 -10.74 -2.87 1.69
C GLU A 219 -9.99 -4.00 0.97
N GLU A 220 -9.75 -3.85 -0.34
CA GLU A 220 -8.93 -4.79 -1.10
C GLU A 220 -7.54 -4.94 -0.46
N GLY A 221 -7.11 -6.19 -0.26
CA GLY A 221 -5.87 -6.53 0.41
C GLY A 221 -5.98 -6.67 1.94
N ALA A 222 -7.16 -6.44 2.53
CA ALA A 222 -7.40 -6.74 3.94
C ALA A 222 -7.18 -8.23 4.23
N ILE A 223 -6.31 -8.53 5.21
CA ILE A 223 -6.02 -9.90 5.64
C ILE A 223 -6.60 -10.10 7.03
N VAL A 224 -7.50 -11.07 7.17
CA VAL A 224 -8.11 -11.43 8.45
C VAL A 224 -7.63 -12.80 8.91
N PRO A 225 -7.07 -12.89 10.13
CA PRO A 225 -6.83 -14.17 10.80
C PRO A 225 -8.15 -14.73 11.36
N VAL A 226 -8.37 -16.02 11.16
CA VAL A 226 -9.55 -16.76 11.60
C VAL A 226 -9.09 -17.98 12.37
N MET A 227 -9.62 -18.16 13.58
CA MET A 227 -9.52 -19.41 14.30
C MET A 227 -10.69 -20.31 13.89
N TYR A 228 -10.40 -21.54 13.49
CA TYR A 228 -11.42 -22.55 13.17
C TYR A 228 -11.08 -23.88 13.81
N LYS A 229 -12.10 -24.71 14.01
CA LYS A 229 -11.98 -26.02 14.64
C LYS A 229 -12.06 -27.13 13.60
N LEU A 230 -11.20 -28.14 13.73
CA LEU A 230 -11.28 -29.40 12.98
C LEU A 230 -11.51 -30.56 13.94
N TYR A 231 -12.34 -31.52 13.54
CA TYR A 231 -12.39 -32.84 14.17
C TYR A 231 -11.36 -33.75 13.48
N THR A 232 -10.18 -33.88 14.08
CA THR A 232 -9.03 -34.56 13.48
C THR A 232 -8.34 -35.46 14.50
N ASP A 233 -7.38 -36.27 14.06
CA ASP A 233 -6.55 -37.10 14.94
C ASP A 233 -5.89 -36.25 16.04
N ASP A 234 -5.64 -36.86 17.21
CA ASP A 234 -5.07 -36.20 18.39
C ASP A 234 -3.59 -35.84 18.21
N ILE A 235 -3.34 -34.88 17.33
CA ILE A 235 -2.00 -34.43 16.93
C ILE A 235 -1.30 -33.57 17.99
N TYR A 236 -2.05 -32.99 18.93
CA TYR A 236 -1.53 -32.11 19.98
C TYR A 236 -1.42 -32.80 21.35
N ASP A 237 -1.99 -34.00 21.53
CA ASP A 237 -1.97 -34.76 22.80
C ASP A 237 -2.37 -33.88 24.01
N LEU A 238 -3.50 -33.17 23.88
CA LEU A 238 -3.90 -32.15 24.87
C LEU A 238 -4.19 -32.71 26.27
N ASP A 239 -4.45 -34.01 26.40
CA ASP A 239 -4.64 -34.70 27.69
C ASP A 239 -3.40 -35.51 28.15
N GLU A 240 -2.28 -35.38 27.43
CA GLU A 240 -0.98 -35.99 27.76
C GLU A 240 -1.05 -37.52 27.96
N ASP A 241 -1.89 -38.21 27.18
CA ASP A 241 -2.12 -39.65 27.28
C ASP A 241 -1.27 -40.48 26.29
N GLU A 242 -0.46 -39.81 25.46
CA GLU A 242 0.38 -40.35 24.40
C GLU A 242 -0.40 -41.08 23.28
N ASN A 243 -1.74 -40.97 23.24
CA ASN A 243 -2.60 -41.63 22.28
C ASN A 243 -3.07 -40.68 21.16
N THR A 244 -2.23 -40.55 20.13
CA THR A 244 -2.55 -39.69 18.98
C THR A 244 -3.53 -40.32 17.97
N GLU A 245 -4.13 -41.49 18.26
CA GLU A 245 -5.04 -42.20 17.36
C GLU A 245 -6.54 -41.94 17.65
N GLU A 246 -6.86 -41.16 18.68
CA GLU A 246 -8.23 -40.72 18.97
C GLU A 246 -8.54 -39.42 18.23
N ASN A 247 -9.78 -39.26 17.75
CA ASN A 247 -10.18 -38.01 17.10
C ASN A 247 -10.70 -37.03 18.16
N LYS A 248 -10.17 -35.81 18.12
CA LYS A 248 -10.55 -34.70 19.01
C LYS A 248 -10.73 -33.42 18.19
N THR A 249 -11.37 -32.43 18.82
CA THR A 249 -11.59 -31.13 18.19
C THR A 249 -10.46 -30.18 18.56
N TYR A 250 -9.75 -29.67 17.57
CA TYR A 250 -8.63 -28.75 17.75
C TYR A 250 -8.86 -27.45 17.02
N SER A 251 -8.34 -26.36 17.60
CA SER A 251 -8.34 -25.03 17.00
C SER A 251 -7.09 -24.82 16.16
N PHE A 252 -7.26 -24.22 14.98
CA PHE A 252 -6.22 -23.89 14.02
C PHE A 252 -6.41 -22.43 13.58
N VAL A 253 -5.35 -21.77 13.11
CA VAL A 253 -5.44 -20.42 12.52
C VAL A 253 -5.16 -20.46 11.02
N LYS A 254 -6.06 -19.84 10.26
CA LYS A 254 -5.84 -19.54 8.84
C LYS A 254 -6.03 -18.05 8.59
N TYR A 255 -5.40 -17.56 7.53
CA TYR A 255 -5.53 -16.18 7.08
C TYR A 255 -6.33 -16.16 5.78
N PHE A 256 -7.24 -15.21 5.68
CA PHE A 256 -8.04 -14.96 4.49
C PHE A 256 -7.81 -13.54 4.02
N ILE A 257 -7.80 -13.32 2.71
CA ILE A 257 -7.61 -12.00 2.10
C ILE A 257 -8.84 -11.62 1.29
N PHE A 258 -9.23 -10.35 1.37
CA PHE A 258 -10.27 -9.80 0.52
C PHE A 258 -9.65 -9.27 -0.78
N ASN A 259 -10.06 -9.82 -1.93
CA ASN A 259 -9.52 -9.42 -3.24
C ASN A 259 -10.29 -8.26 -3.90
N GLY A 260 -11.11 -7.53 -3.11
CA GLY A 260 -11.98 -6.45 -3.60
C GLY A 260 -13.34 -6.93 -4.12
N SER A 261 -13.56 -8.26 -4.24
CA SER A 261 -14.86 -8.83 -4.59
C SER A 261 -15.27 -9.98 -3.67
N ASN A 262 -14.36 -10.91 -3.41
CA ASN A 262 -14.59 -12.10 -2.59
C ASN A 262 -13.46 -12.28 -1.59
N TRP A 263 -13.72 -13.05 -0.54
CA TRP A 263 -12.67 -13.58 0.32
C TRP A 263 -12.02 -14.81 -0.32
N GLU A 264 -10.74 -15.01 -0.06
CA GLU A 264 -9.98 -16.19 -0.46
C GLU A 264 -8.92 -16.56 0.58
N VAL A 265 -8.44 -17.79 0.56
CA VAL A 265 -7.34 -18.21 1.44
C VAL A 265 -6.09 -17.39 1.12
N TYR A 266 -5.52 -16.76 2.13
CA TYR A 266 -4.30 -15.99 1.97
C TYR A 266 -3.10 -16.92 1.78
N ASN A 267 -2.45 -16.84 0.62
CA ASN A 267 -1.39 -17.75 0.21
C ASN A 267 0.03 -17.19 0.41
N ASN A 268 0.20 -16.25 1.35
CA ASN A 268 1.46 -15.55 1.62
C ASN A 268 1.96 -14.63 0.50
N VAL A 269 1.09 -14.26 -0.45
CA VAL A 269 1.38 -13.32 -1.52
C VAL A 269 0.46 -12.12 -1.40
N LEU A 270 1.03 -10.93 -1.29
CA LEU A 270 0.29 -9.67 -1.30
C LEU A 270 0.54 -8.93 -2.61
N VAL A 271 -0.52 -8.58 -3.33
CA VAL A 271 -0.41 -7.70 -4.49
C VAL A 271 -0.21 -6.27 -3.99
N GLN A 272 0.86 -5.62 -4.46
CA GLN A 272 1.18 -4.23 -4.19
C GLN A 272 1.29 -3.44 -5.49
N SER A 273 1.34 -2.12 -5.38
CA SER A 273 1.60 -1.26 -6.52
C SER A 273 2.63 -0.18 -6.21
N LEU A 274 3.48 0.11 -7.19
CA LEU A 274 4.46 1.19 -7.15
C LEU A 274 4.33 2.03 -8.42
N GLN A 275 4.36 3.34 -8.27
CA GLN A 275 4.44 4.25 -9.41
C GLN A 275 5.91 4.45 -9.77
N PHE A 276 6.23 4.40 -11.06
CA PHE A 276 7.54 4.75 -11.59
C PHE A 276 7.41 5.93 -12.56
N GLY A 277 8.41 6.79 -12.55
CA GLY A 277 8.60 7.88 -13.51
C GLY A 277 9.93 7.72 -14.23
N HIS A 278 10.00 8.09 -15.49
CA HIS A 278 11.25 8.05 -16.26
C HIS A 278 11.90 9.43 -16.30
N ASP A 279 13.12 9.55 -15.78
CA ASP A 279 13.84 10.83 -15.62
C ASP A 279 14.55 11.31 -16.92
N GLY A 280 14.38 10.55 -18.00
CA GLY A 280 15.05 10.76 -19.29
C GLY A 280 16.20 9.76 -19.52
N THR A 281 16.74 9.20 -18.44
CA THR A 281 17.78 8.17 -18.47
C THR A 281 17.29 6.83 -17.89
N ASN A 282 16.65 6.86 -16.72
CA ASN A 282 16.22 5.67 -15.98
C ASN A 282 14.77 5.78 -15.51
N TRP A 283 14.14 4.61 -15.33
CA TRP A 283 12.96 4.47 -14.49
C TRP A 283 13.36 4.59 -13.02
N VAL A 284 12.71 5.50 -12.30
CA VAL A 284 12.90 5.69 -10.87
C VAL A 284 11.55 5.56 -10.16
N PRO A 285 11.51 4.98 -8.93
CA PRO A 285 10.31 5.00 -8.12
C PRO A 285 9.82 6.44 -7.95
N ASP A 286 8.57 6.67 -8.32
CA ASP A 286 7.90 7.95 -8.23
C ASP A 286 6.84 7.90 -7.12
N ASN A 287 7.28 8.10 -5.89
CA ASN A 287 6.39 8.20 -4.73
C ASN A 287 5.71 9.59 -4.63
N THR A 288 5.60 10.35 -5.73
CA THR A 288 5.00 11.70 -5.69
C THR A 288 3.50 11.63 -5.38
N ILE A 289 3.12 12.18 -4.23
CA ILE A 289 1.72 12.29 -3.82
C ILE A 289 1.11 13.54 -4.46
N ARG A 290 0.00 13.39 -5.18
CA ARG A 290 -0.75 14.52 -5.76
C ARG A 290 -1.90 14.89 -4.84
N TYR A 291 -1.96 16.15 -4.42
CA TYR A 291 -2.99 16.62 -3.52
C TYR A 291 -3.60 17.93 -4.03
N SER A 292 -4.92 17.96 -4.16
CA SER A 292 -5.67 19.14 -4.58
C SER A 292 -6.26 19.85 -3.37
N LEU A 293 -5.79 21.06 -3.07
CA LEU A 293 -6.26 21.85 -1.94
C LEU A 293 -7.74 22.15 -2.08
N THR A 294 -8.49 21.78 -1.05
CA THR A 294 -9.90 22.06 -0.87
C THR A 294 -10.09 23.38 -0.12
N LYS A 295 -11.33 23.89 -0.10
CA LYS A 295 -11.68 25.08 0.69
C LYS A 295 -11.31 24.94 2.18
N SER A 296 -11.40 23.73 2.72
CA SER A 296 -11.03 23.47 4.12
C SER A 296 -9.54 23.71 4.35
N ASP A 297 -8.70 23.31 3.40
CA ASP A 297 -7.24 23.45 3.49
C ASP A 297 -6.81 24.92 3.43
N PHE A 298 -7.46 25.73 2.59
CA PHE A 298 -7.28 27.19 2.63
C PHE A 298 -7.74 27.80 3.96
N GLY A 299 -8.80 27.26 4.55
CA GLY A 299 -9.24 27.60 5.90
C GLY A 299 -8.15 27.32 6.94
N LEU A 300 -7.57 26.12 6.91
CA LEU A 300 -6.49 25.70 7.79
C LEU A 300 -5.27 26.60 7.66
N ILE A 301 -4.78 26.78 6.42
CA ILE A 301 -3.60 27.61 6.12
C ILE A 301 -3.84 29.05 6.55
N GLY A 302 -4.97 29.64 6.15
CA GLY A 302 -5.25 31.04 6.42
C GLY A 302 -5.44 31.33 7.91
N ASN A 303 -6.11 30.46 8.66
CA ASN A 303 -6.23 30.57 10.11
C ASN A 303 -4.87 30.44 10.81
N ALA A 304 -4.04 29.48 10.40
CA ALA A 304 -2.73 29.27 11.02
C ALA A 304 -1.75 30.42 10.76
N LEU A 305 -1.92 31.15 9.65
CA LEU A 305 -1.08 32.29 9.29
C LEU A 305 -1.72 33.65 9.57
N ILE A 306 -2.93 33.71 10.14
CA ILE A 306 -3.70 34.97 10.27
C ILE A 306 -3.00 36.00 11.16
N ASP A 307 -2.29 35.57 12.20
CA ASP A 307 -1.57 36.49 13.09
C ASP A 307 -0.37 37.15 12.39
N LYS A 308 0.23 36.44 11.43
CA LYS A 308 1.40 36.92 10.66
C LYS A 308 0.97 37.69 9.41
N TYR A 309 -0.07 37.21 8.73
CA TYR A 309 -0.60 37.77 7.48
C TYR A 309 -2.13 37.97 7.58
N PRO A 310 -2.63 38.95 8.35
CA PRO A 310 -4.07 39.07 8.63
C PRO A 310 -4.95 39.18 7.39
N GLY A 311 -4.58 40.06 6.44
CA GLY A 311 -5.32 40.23 5.19
C GLY A 311 -5.23 39.01 4.27
N PRO A 312 -4.01 38.58 3.88
CA PRO A 312 -3.82 37.40 3.02
C PRO A 312 -4.44 36.11 3.60
N GLY A 313 -4.29 35.87 4.91
CA GLY A 313 -4.82 34.70 5.62
C GLY A 313 -6.35 34.68 5.64
N ASP A 314 -6.99 35.76 6.09
CA ASP A 314 -8.45 35.90 6.08
C ASP A 314 -9.03 35.77 4.66
N ASN A 315 -8.37 36.38 3.68
CA ASN A 315 -8.78 36.30 2.28
C ASN A 315 -8.72 34.86 1.74
N ALA A 316 -7.61 34.16 1.98
CA ALA A 316 -7.44 32.78 1.54
C ALA A 316 -8.50 31.86 2.17
N SER A 317 -8.74 31.96 3.48
CA SER A 317 -9.76 31.17 4.18
C SER A 317 -11.17 31.44 3.68
N TYR A 318 -11.51 32.71 3.39
CA TYR A 318 -12.85 33.08 2.95
C TYR A 318 -13.14 32.61 1.52
N PHE A 319 -12.23 32.90 0.58
CA PHE A 319 -12.42 32.66 -0.85
C PHE A 319 -11.99 31.27 -1.31
N GLY A 320 -11.12 30.59 -0.55
CA GLY A 320 -10.54 29.31 -0.97
C GLY A 320 -9.54 29.46 -2.12
N SER A 321 -8.78 30.55 -2.14
CA SER A 321 -7.75 30.82 -3.16
C SER A 321 -6.72 31.84 -2.66
N PHE A 322 -5.47 31.73 -3.09
CA PHE A 322 -4.44 32.74 -2.81
C PHE A 322 -4.48 33.91 -3.80
N ASP A 323 -4.59 35.16 -3.34
CA ASP A 323 -4.49 36.33 -4.24
C ASP A 323 -3.03 36.60 -4.62
N VAL A 324 -2.67 36.35 -5.87
CA VAL A 324 -1.28 36.50 -6.37
C VAL A 324 -1.08 37.81 -7.16
N ARG A 325 -2.04 38.72 -7.12
CA ARG A 325 -1.89 40.03 -7.75
C ARG A 325 -1.02 40.92 -6.87
N LYS A 326 0.16 41.29 -7.37
CA LYS A 326 1.12 42.18 -6.67
C LYS A 326 0.54 43.55 -6.25
N SER A 327 -0.58 43.97 -6.86
CA SER A 327 -1.28 45.21 -6.52
C SER A 327 -2.34 45.04 -5.42
N SER A 328 -2.58 43.82 -4.94
CA SER A 328 -3.58 43.52 -3.90
C SER A 328 -2.98 43.73 -2.51
N ASP A 329 -3.77 44.28 -1.59
CA ASP A 329 -3.40 44.33 -0.17
C ASP A 329 -3.34 42.93 0.48
N ASN A 330 -3.91 41.92 -0.20
CA ASN A 330 -3.92 40.51 0.22
C ASN A 330 -2.93 39.63 -0.56
N TYR A 331 -1.91 40.24 -1.18
CA TYR A 331 -0.96 39.54 -2.04
C TYR A 331 -0.18 38.44 -1.29
N TRP A 332 -0.18 37.24 -1.86
CA TRP A 332 0.68 36.11 -1.48
C TRP A 332 1.93 36.07 -2.39
N SER A 333 3.11 36.28 -1.79
CA SER A 333 4.39 36.08 -2.50
C SER A 333 4.77 34.60 -2.58
N ASP A 334 5.75 34.27 -3.42
CA ASP A 334 6.24 32.89 -3.58
C ASP A 334 6.79 32.35 -2.24
N GLU A 335 7.44 33.20 -1.44
CA GLU A 335 7.91 32.82 -0.09
C GLU A 335 6.76 32.55 0.87
N MET A 336 5.68 33.35 0.81
CA MET A 336 4.50 33.13 1.63
C MET A 336 3.76 31.85 1.23
N LEU A 337 3.69 31.55 -0.07
CA LEU A 337 3.12 30.30 -0.58
C LEU A 337 3.93 29.10 -0.11
N LEU A 338 5.27 29.16 -0.20
CA LEU A 338 6.14 28.09 0.31
C LEU A 338 5.97 27.90 1.83
N GLU A 339 5.83 28.98 2.60
CA GLU A 339 5.54 28.92 4.04
C GLU A 339 4.18 28.26 4.32
N ALA A 340 3.14 28.66 3.58
CA ALA A 340 1.81 28.06 3.66
C ALA A 340 1.83 26.56 3.34
N PHE A 341 2.53 26.14 2.29
CA PHE A 341 2.63 24.74 1.90
C PHE A 341 3.46 23.93 2.89
N ASN A 342 4.52 24.50 3.46
CA ASN A 342 5.27 23.85 4.54
C ASN A 342 4.38 23.59 5.76
N LEU A 343 3.61 24.59 6.17
CA LEU A 343 2.66 24.45 7.28
C LEU A 343 1.64 23.37 6.98
N PHE A 344 0.99 23.46 5.82
CA PHE A 344 -0.03 22.53 5.40
C PHE A 344 0.48 21.08 5.36
N LEU A 345 1.62 20.84 4.69
CA LEU A 345 2.18 19.50 4.58
C LEU A 345 2.70 18.94 5.91
N ASN A 346 3.18 19.79 6.82
CA ASN A 346 3.54 19.31 8.16
C ASN A 346 2.31 18.93 9.00
N GLU A 347 1.14 19.48 8.70
CA GLU A 347 -0.12 19.11 9.36
C GLU A 347 -0.71 17.83 8.77
N ILE A 348 -0.77 17.72 7.43
CA ILE A 348 -1.41 16.57 6.78
C ILE A 348 -0.48 15.37 6.59
N ALA A 349 0.84 15.60 6.66
CA ALA A 349 1.86 14.57 6.50
C ALA A 349 3.01 14.76 7.52
N PRO A 350 2.71 14.73 8.84
CA PRO A 350 3.70 15.00 9.89
C PRO A 350 4.84 13.98 9.91
N ASN A 351 4.57 12.77 9.42
CA ASN A 351 5.51 11.65 9.38
C ASN A 351 6.15 11.45 7.99
N ALA A 352 6.04 12.43 7.09
CA ALA A 352 6.65 12.32 5.76
C ALA A 352 8.17 12.14 5.85
N GLU A 353 8.67 11.09 5.21
CA GLU A 353 10.10 10.78 5.16
C GLU A 353 10.89 11.80 4.33
N ILE A 354 12.19 11.95 4.63
CA ILE A 354 13.09 12.76 3.81
C ILE A 354 13.10 12.17 2.38
N GLY A 355 12.91 13.03 1.38
CA GLY A 355 12.79 12.64 -0.02
C GLY A 355 11.34 12.45 -0.50
N GLN A 356 10.34 12.46 0.39
CA GLN A 356 8.93 12.41 0.00
C GLN A 356 8.60 13.59 -0.92
N LYS A 357 7.95 13.31 -2.05
CA LYS A 357 7.55 14.32 -3.05
C LYS A 357 6.05 14.57 -3.00
N TYR A 358 5.64 15.83 -3.17
CA TYR A 358 4.25 16.22 -3.35
C TYR A 358 4.10 17.11 -4.59
N VAL A 359 2.99 16.94 -5.32
CA VAL A 359 2.48 17.96 -6.25
C VAL A 359 1.19 18.50 -5.63
N LEU A 360 1.24 19.76 -5.19
CA LEU A 360 0.06 20.45 -4.69
C LEU A 360 -0.62 21.19 -5.81
N SER A 361 -1.90 20.89 -6.06
CA SER A 361 -2.79 21.64 -6.94
C SER A 361 -3.62 22.59 -6.10
N TYR A 362 -3.60 23.89 -6.39
CA TYR A 362 -4.26 24.91 -5.56
C TYR A 362 -4.82 26.06 -6.41
N ALA A 363 -5.93 26.63 -5.93
CA ALA A 363 -6.53 27.80 -6.54
C ALA A 363 -5.77 29.09 -6.19
N VAL A 364 -5.52 29.90 -7.21
CA VAL A 364 -5.03 31.29 -7.06
C VAL A 364 -5.99 32.26 -7.73
N TYR A 365 -5.98 33.51 -7.27
CA TYR A 365 -6.69 34.62 -7.90
C TYR A 365 -5.69 35.60 -8.51
N ASN A 366 -5.68 35.70 -9.84
CA ASN A 366 -4.83 36.62 -10.61
C ASN A 366 -5.64 37.70 -11.37
N GLY A 367 -6.91 37.85 -11.02
CA GLY A 367 -7.93 38.58 -11.80
C GLY A 367 -9.06 37.63 -12.26
N ALA A 368 -8.74 36.34 -12.37
CA ALA A 368 -9.67 35.22 -12.38
C ALA A 368 -9.14 34.14 -11.43
N THR A 369 -10.01 33.22 -11.00
CA THR A 369 -9.57 32.04 -10.25
C THR A 369 -9.04 31.01 -11.24
N VAL A 370 -7.79 30.61 -11.05
CA VAL A 370 -7.12 29.57 -11.85
C VAL A 370 -6.45 28.57 -10.93
N THR A 371 -6.30 27.34 -11.38
CA THR A 371 -5.53 26.31 -10.67
C THR A 371 -4.06 26.41 -11.05
N MET A 372 -3.18 26.36 -10.06
CA MET A 372 -1.74 26.23 -10.23
C MET A 372 -1.24 24.98 -9.53
N GLU A 373 -0.07 24.50 -9.94
CA GLU A 373 0.61 23.39 -9.28
C GLU A 373 1.97 23.85 -8.75
N THR A 374 2.41 23.24 -7.66
CA THR A 374 3.79 23.33 -7.20
C THR A 374 4.27 21.94 -6.80
N LYS A 375 5.55 21.67 -7.08
CA LYS A 375 6.23 20.43 -6.70
C LYS A 375 7.07 20.72 -5.47
N LEU A 376 6.95 19.88 -4.44
CA LEU A 376 7.66 20.02 -3.18
C LEU A 376 8.35 18.69 -2.84
N ILE A 377 9.51 18.77 -2.19
CA ILE A 377 10.23 17.61 -1.65
C ILE A 377 10.61 17.85 -0.19
N LYS A 378 10.42 16.84 0.66
CA LYS A 378 10.79 16.88 2.07
C LYS A 378 12.30 16.76 2.21
N THR A 379 12.92 17.68 2.94
CA THR A 379 14.33 17.67 3.33
C THR A 379 14.46 17.73 4.86
N GLU A 380 15.66 17.57 5.39
CA GLU A 380 15.94 17.81 6.82
C GLU A 380 15.55 19.21 7.28
N ALA A 381 15.56 20.20 6.38
CA ALA A 381 15.23 21.60 6.68
C ALA A 381 13.74 21.94 6.52
N GLY A 382 12.90 20.98 6.09
CA GLY A 382 11.50 21.21 5.75
C GLY A 382 11.19 20.92 4.27
N TRP A 383 10.01 21.33 3.82
CA TRP A 383 9.59 21.17 2.42
C TRP A 383 10.20 22.29 1.57
N VAL A 384 10.81 21.92 0.44
CA VAL A 384 11.38 22.87 -0.52
C VAL A 384 10.80 22.62 -1.91
N ILE A 385 10.82 23.64 -2.77
CA ILE A 385 10.39 23.49 -4.16
C ILE A 385 11.30 22.47 -4.85
N ASN A 386 10.67 21.52 -5.54
CA ASN A 386 11.34 20.49 -6.34
C ASN A 386 11.19 20.86 -7.81
N GLU A 387 12.20 21.51 -8.38
CA GLU A 387 12.17 22.03 -9.77
C GLU A 387 12.00 20.94 -10.83
#